data_AF-A0A527ZGZ1-F1
#
_entry.id   AF-A0A527ZGZ1-F1
#
_cell.length_a   1.000
_cell.length_b   1.000
_cell.length_c   1.000
_cell.angle_alpha   90.00
_cell.angle_beta   90.00
_cell.angle_gamma   90.00
#
_symmetry.space_group_name_H-M   'P 1'
#
loop_
_entity.id
_entity.type
_entity.pdbx_description
1 polymer ?
#
loop_
_entity_poly.entity_id
_entity_poly.type
_entity_poly.pdbx_seq_one_letter_code
_entity_poly.pdbx_strand_id
1 'polypeptide(L)'
;MRISECMTQNVQVASPDQSLRDAARAMADLDAGVLPVGENDRLVGMITDRDIAVRGIAEGRGPDAKIRDVMSAEVQCCFDDQEVGDVLQNMRDLKLRRMPVISRDRRLVGIV
;
A
#
# COMPACT_ATOMS: atom_id res chain seq x y z
N MET A 1 -17.30 13.99 -7.43
CA MET A 1 -17.29 12.97 -6.37
C MET A 1 -15.85 12.89 -5.92
N ARG A 2 -15.62 13.06 -4.63
CA ARG A 2 -14.28 13.07 -4.05
C ARG A 2 -13.81 11.68 -3.69
N ILE A 3 -12.49 11.51 -3.62
CA ILE A 3 -11.88 10.24 -3.19
C ILE A 3 -12.33 9.83 -1.80
N SER A 4 -12.50 10.78 -0.88
CA SER A 4 -13.03 10.52 0.47
C SER A 4 -14.39 9.82 0.48
N GLU A 5 -15.18 9.93 -0.60
CA GLU A 5 -16.52 9.35 -0.71
C GLU A 5 -16.50 7.90 -1.24
N CYS A 6 -15.37 7.41 -1.78
CA CYS A 6 -15.27 6.07 -2.36
C CYS A 6 -14.05 5.25 -1.90
N MET A 7 -13.11 5.84 -1.15
CA MET A 7 -11.95 5.13 -0.63
C MET A 7 -12.33 4.11 0.44
N THR A 8 -11.55 3.02 0.53
CA THR A 8 -11.57 2.14 1.70
C THR A 8 -10.87 2.84 2.86
N GLN A 9 -11.60 3.05 3.95
CA GLN A 9 -11.11 3.62 5.20
C GLN A 9 -10.53 2.55 6.13
N ASN A 10 -9.90 2.96 7.23
CA ASN A 10 -9.36 2.06 8.27
C ASN A 10 -8.40 0.99 7.70
N VAL A 11 -7.51 1.41 6.80
CA VAL A 11 -6.58 0.52 6.13
C VAL A 11 -5.55 0.01 7.12
N GLN A 12 -5.35 -1.31 7.16
CA GLN A 12 -4.30 -1.90 7.96
C GLN A 12 -2.93 -1.51 7.40
N VAL A 13 -2.09 -0.92 8.25
CA VAL A 13 -0.74 -0.48 7.90
C VAL A 13 0.27 -1.48 8.47
N ALA A 14 1.12 -2.02 7.60
CA ALA A 14 2.22 -2.86 8.01
C ALA A 14 3.41 -2.01 8.50
N SER A 15 4.20 -2.55 9.42
CA SER A 15 5.50 -1.97 9.78
C SER A 15 6.58 -2.49 8.82
N PRO A 16 7.57 -1.66 8.43
CA PRO A 16 8.70 -2.11 7.61
C PRO A 16 9.50 -3.26 8.25
N ASP A 17 9.41 -3.43 9.58
CA ASP A 17 10.11 -4.45 10.35
C ASP A 17 9.30 -5.74 10.59
N GLN A 18 8.06 -5.79 10.12
CA GLN A 18 7.31 -7.04 10.08
C GLN A 18 7.91 -8.00 9.05
N SER A 19 7.59 -9.28 9.22
CA SER A 19 8.04 -10.31 8.28
C SER A 19 7.14 -10.37 7.04
N LEU A 20 7.63 -10.96 5.95
CA LEU A 20 6.79 -11.27 4.77
C LEU A 20 5.63 -12.20 5.13
N ARG A 21 5.82 -13.10 6.10
CA ARG A 21 4.77 -13.96 6.65
C ARG A 21 3.66 -13.16 7.30
N ASP A 22 3.99 -12.15 8.10
CA ASP A 22 3.00 -11.31 8.77
C ASP A 22 2.20 -10.50 7.74
N ALA A 23 2.88 -9.95 6.73
CA ALA A 23 2.22 -9.28 5.61
C ALA A 23 1.26 -10.23 4.86
N ALA A 24 1.71 -11.44 4.52
CA ALA A 24 0.89 -12.41 3.81
C ALA A 24 -0.34 -12.86 4.62
N ARG A 25 -0.21 -13.02 5.94
CA ARG A 25 -1.34 -13.32 6.83
C ARG A 25 -2.33 -12.17 6.88
N ALA A 26 -1.86 -10.94 7.08
CA ALA A 26 -2.73 -9.77 7.06
C ALA A 26 -3.47 -9.61 5.73
N MET A 27 -2.79 -9.85 4.60
CA MET A 27 -3.41 -9.88 3.27
C MET A 27 -4.51 -10.94 3.17
N ALA A 28 -4.27 -12.15 3.69
CA ALA A 28 -5.27 -13.22 3.70
C ALA A 28 -6.47 -12.90 4.60
N ASP A 29 -6.23 -12.38 5.80
CA ASP A 29 -7.27 -12.05 6.77
C ASP A 29 -8.18 -10.91 6.28
N LEU A 30 -7.63 -9.98 5.51
CA LEU A 30 -8.33 -8.82 4.97
C LEU A 30 -8.90 -9.03 3.55
N ASP A 31 -8.65 -10.19 2.92
CA ASP A 31 -8.90 -10.43 1.49
C ASP A 31 -8.30 -9.31 0.60
N ALA A 32 -7.06 -8.93 0.89
CA ALA A 32 -6.35 -7.82 0.26
C ALA A 32 -5.05 -8.28 -0.41
N GLY A 33 -4.76 -7.77 -1.61
CA GLY A 33 -3.50 -8.06 -2.33
C GLY A 33 -2.39 -7.03 -2.12
N VAL A 34 -2.61 -6.03 -1.26
CA VAL A 34 -1.65 -4.95 -1.00
C VAL A 34 -1.84 -4.40 0.40
N LEU A 35 -0.75 -3.97 1.02
CA LEU A 35 -0.75 -3.26 2.29
C LEU A 35 0.11 -1.98 2.19
N PRO A 36 -0.36 -0.84 2.71
CA PRO A 36 0.51 0.28 3.01
C PRO A 36 1.50 -0.08 4.10
N VAL A 37 2.72 0.43 3.95
CA VAL A 37 3.80 0.28 4.92
C VAL A 37 4.07 1.63 5.56
N GLY A 38 4.00 1.70 6.88
CA GLY A 38 4.15 2.93 7.64
C GLY A 38 5.18 2.82 8.75
N GLU A 39 5.88 3.92 9.00
CA GLU A 39 6.87 4.07 10.06
C GLU A 39 6.72 5.48 10.64
N ASN A 40 6.69 5.62 11.97
CA ASN A 40 6.58 6.93 12.65
C ASN A 40 5.42 7.81 12.15
N ASP A 41 4.23 7.23 12.00
CA ASP A 41 3.00 7.90 11.53
C ASP A 41 3.10 8.46 10.09
N ARG A 42 4.04 7.94 9.29
CA ARG A 42 4.22 8.28 7.88
C ARG A 42 4.11 7.05 7.01
N LEU A 43 3.49 7.20 5.85
CA LEU A 43 3.56 6.22 4.78
C LEU A 43 4.99 6.20 4.22
N VAL A 44 5.65 5.05 4.26
CA VAL A 44 7.02 4.84 3.78
C VAL A 44 7.12 3.85 2.62
N GLY A 45 6.00 3.23 2.24
CA GLY A 45 5.96 2.34 1.09
C GLY A 45 4.67 1.55 0.97
N MET A 46 4.68 0.59 0.05
CA MET A 46 3.62 -0.38 -0.19
C MET A 46 4.25 -1.76 -0.43
N ILE A 47 3.57 -2.80 0.03
CA ILE A 47 3.94 -4.19 -0.26
C ILE A 47 2.75 -4.93 -0.86
N THR A 48 2.99 -5.67 -1.94
CA THR A 48 1.98 -6.50 -2.64
C THR A 48 2.29 -7.98 -2.52
N ASP A 49 1.28 -8.81 -2.77
CA ASP A 49 1.46 -10.26 -2.97
C ASP A 49 2.55 -10.60 -4.01
N ARG A 50 2.63 -9.79 -5.08
CA ARG A 50 3.65 -9.90 -6.12
C ARG A 50 5.05 -9.56 -5.61
N ASP A 51 5.20 -8.56 -4.75
CA ASP A 51 6.49 -8.26 -4.12
C ASP A 51 6.95 -9.44 -3.27
N ILE A 52 6.04 -10.04 -2.49
CA ILE A 52 6.33 -11.24 -1.69
C ILE A 52 6.75 -12.40 -2.62
N ALA A 53 6.01 -12.66 -3.69
CA ALA A 53 6.30 -13.77 -4.59
C ALA A 53 7.60 -13.58 -5.39
N VAL A 54 7.82 -12.39 -5.94
CA VAL A 54 8.92 -12.14 -6.89
C VAL A 54 10.18 -11.65 -6.18
N ARG A 55 10.08 -10.61 -5.34
CA ARG A 55 11.25 -10.04 -4.64
C ARG A 55 11.55 -10.75 -3.32
N GLY A 56 10.56 -11.42 -2.74
CA GLY A 56 10.72 -12.31 -1.60
C GLY A 56 11.19 -13.69 -2.04
N ILE A 57 10.22 -14.53 -2.42
CA ILE A 57 10.44 -15.97 -2.63
C ILE A 57 11.36 -16.25 -3.83
N ALA A 58 11.11 -15.66 -5.00
CA ALA A 58 11.89 -15.98 -6.19
C ALA A 58 13.35 -15.53 -6.10
N GLU A 59 13.66 -14.51 -5.30
CA GLU A 59 15.02 -14.07 -4.98
C GLU A 59 15.68 -14.87 -3.84
N GLY A 60 15.01 -15.92 -3.34
CA GLY A 60 15.56 -16.82 -2.31
C GLY A 60 15.44 -16.29 -0.89
N ARG A 61 14.62 -15.25 -0.65
CA ARG A 61 14.31 -14.79 0.71
C ARG A 61 13.33 -15.74 1.38
N GLY A 62 13.45 -15.86 2.70
CA GLY A 62 12.54 -16.65 3.52
C GLY A 62 11.31 -15.87 3.97
N PRO A 63 10.32 -16.56 4.57
CA PRO A 63 9.12 -15.94 5.15
C PRO A 63 9.42 -14.93 6.26
N ASP A 64 10.60 -15.03 6.88
CA ASP A 64 11.02 -14.19 8.00
C ASP A 64 11.82 -12.93 7.55
N ALA A 65 12.05 -12.77 6.24
CA ALA A 65 12.63 -11.55 5.68
C ALA A 65 11.74 -10.33 5.96
N LYS A 66 12.34 -9.14 6.01
CA LYS A 66 11.63 -7.92 6.39
C LYS A 66 10.88 -7.33 5.21
N ILE A 67 9.74 -6.72 5.49
CA ILE A 67 8.95 -5.98 4.48
C ILE A 67 9.81 -4.92 3.80
N ARG A 68 10.63 -4.17 4.55
CA ARG A 68 11.53 -3.14 4.01
C ARG A 68 12.49 -3.65 2.93
N ASP A 69 12.79 -4.94 2.91
CA ASP A 69 13.74 -5.52 1.95
C ASP A 69 13.13 -5.76 0.56
N VAL A 70 11.79 -5.74 0.43
CA VAL A 70 11.08 -6.07 -0.81
C VAL A 70 10.00 -5.07 -1.21
N MET A 71 9.54 -4.24 -0.26
CA MET A 71 8.51 -3.24 -0.49
C MET A 71 8.96 -2.18 -1.51
N SER A 72 7.99 -1.47 -2.08
CA SER A 72 8.26 -0.28 -2.89
C SER A 72 8.15 0.96 -2.00
N ALA A 73 9.25 1.73 -1.84
CA ALA A 73 9.31 2.86 -0.90
C ALA A 73 8.69 4.17 -1.44
N GLU A 74 8.84 4.44 -2.74
CA GLU A 74 8.27 5.62 -3.38
C GLU A 74 6.93 5.29 -4.01
N VAL A 75 5.85 5.62 -3.30
CA VAL A 75 4.49 5.28 -3.72
C VAL A 75 3.72 6.53 -4.10
N GLN A 76 3.15 6.49 -5.30
CA GLN A 76 2.25 7.54 -5.78
C GLN A 76 1.00 7.53 -4.92
N CYS A 77 0.61 8.70 -4.41
CA CYS A 77 -0.54 8.88 -3.55
C CYS A 77 -1.49 9.91 -4.17
N CYS A 78 -2.77 9.82 -3.83
CA CYS A 78 -3.74 10.87 -4.07
C CYS A 78 -4.18 11.51 -2.74
N PHE A 79 -4.78 12.68 -2.82
CA PHE A 79 -5.43 13.33 -1.69
C PHE A 79 -6.89 12.93 -1.58
N ASP A 80 -7.39 12.88 -0.35
CA ASP A 80 -8.79 12.59 -0.03
C ASP A 80 -9.78 13.61 -0.63
N ASP A 81 -9.34 14.85 -0.81
CA ASP A 81 -10.11 15.95 -1.39
C ASP A 81 -10.07 16.04 -2.92
N GLN A 82 -9.31 15.17 -3.61
CA GLN A 82 -9.25 15.15 -5.07
C GLN A 82 -10.52 14.58 -5.71
N GLU A 83 -10.81 15.02 -6.93
CA GLU A 83 -11.90 14.47 -7.74
C GLU A 83 -11.53 13.07 -8.26
N VAL A 84 -12.49 12.15 -8.19
CA VAL A 84 -12.32 10.76 -8.62
C VAL A 84 -11.86 10.65 -10.08
N GLY A 85 -12.35 11.52 -10.97
CA GLY A 85 -11.97 11.52 -12.38
C GLY A 85 -10.47 11.72 -12.61
N ASP A 86 -9.87 12.65 -11.87
CA ASP A 86 -8.45 12.99 -11.99
C ASP A 86 -7.57 11.86 -11.46
N VAL A 87 -7.94 11.27 -10.32
CA VAL A 87 -7.21 10.13 -9.74
C VAL A 87 -7.33 8.89 -10.62
N LEU A 88 -8.51 8.62 -11.19
CA LEU A 88 -8.70 7.52 -12.13
C LEU A 88 -7.82 7.70 -13.39
N GLN A 89 -7.69 8.92 -13.88
CA GLN A 89 -6.81 9.20 -15.02
C GLN A 89 -5.34 8.93 -14.66
N ASN A 90 -4.89 9.40 -13.50
CA ASN A 90 -3.53 9.12 -13.00
C ASN A 90 -3.28 7.61 -12.82
N MET A 91 -4.25 6.88 -12.25
CA MET A 91 -4.15 5.43 -12.08
C MET A 91 -4.02 4.72 -13.43
N ARG A 92 -4.76 5.15 -14.46
CA ARG A 92 -4.64 4.59 -15.82
C ARG A 92 -3.27 4.85 -16.42
N ASP A 93 -2.80 6.07 -16.36
CA ASP A 93 -1.53 6.48 -16.98
C ASP A 93 -0.33 5.80 -16.31
N LEU A 94 -0.39 5.65 -14.99
CA LEU A 94 0.62 4.96 -14.18
C LEU A 94 0.41 3.43 -14.12
N LYS A 95 -0.66 2.91 -14.72
CA LYS A 95 -1.06 1.49 -14.68
C LYS A 95 -1.17 0.94 -13.25
N LEU A 96 -1.62 1.78 -12.33
CA LEU A 96 -1.86 1.44 -10.93
C LEU A 96 -3.30 0.96 -10.77
N ARG A 97 -3.47 -0.09 -9.96
CA ARG A 97 -4.79 -0.63 -9.61
C ARG A 97 -5.28 -0.15 -8.26
N ARG A 98 -4.36 0.32 -7.42
CA ARG A 98 -4.61 0.84 -6.08
C ARG A 98 -3.65 1.98 -5.79
N MET A 99 -4.12 2.97 -5.04
CA MET A 99 -3.37 4.16 -4.66
C MET A 99 -3.65 4.48 -3.19
N PRO A 100 -2.61 4.68 -2.36
CA PRO A 100 -2.77 5.24 -1.03
C PRO A 100 -3.42 6.63 -1.09
N VAL A 101 -4.36 6.87 -0.19
CA VAL A 101 -5.02 8.16 -0.03
C VAL A 101 -4.45 8.83 1.21
N ILE A 102 -3.94 10.05 1.05
CA ILE A 102 -3.38 10.85 2.14
C ILE A 102 -4.19 12.13 2.36
N SER A 103 -4.20 12.63 3.59
CA SER A 103 -4.70 13.99 3.88
C SER A 103 -3.66 15.05 3.48
N ARG A 104 -4.06 16.32 3.53
CA ARG A 104 -3.15 17.46 3.34
C ARG A 104 -2.01 17.51 4.37
N ASP A 105 -2.23 16.95 5.55
CA ASP A 105 -1.22 16.79 6.60
C ASP A 105 -0.28 15.59 6.37
N ARG A 106 -0.37 14.96 5.19
CA ARG A 106 0.42 13.77 4.78
C ARG A 106 0.21 12.53 5.66
N ARG A 107 -0.97 12.41 6.26
CA ARG A 107 -1.37 11.20 6.98
C ARG A 107 -2.11 10.27 6.05
N LEU A 108 -1.83 8.97 6.12
CA LEU A 108 -2.58 7.96 5.39
C LEU A 108 -4.01 7.88 5.96
N VAL A 109 -5.01 8.06 5.10
CA VAL A 109 -6.43 8.04 5.48
C VAL A 109 -7.25 6.99 4.74
N GLY A 110 -6.71 6.40 3.69
CA GLY A 110 -7.40 5.35 2.94
C GLY A 110 -6.59 4.72 1.82
N ILE A 111 -7.25 3.88 1.05
CA ILE A 111 -6.76 3.31 -0.22
C ILE A 111 -7.91 3.31 -1.23
N VAL A 112 -7.61 3.59 -2.49
CA VAL A 112 -8.58 3.61 -3.60
C VAL A 112 -8.05 2.83 -4.80
#